data_AF-A0AAE3ERG9-F1
#
_entry.id   AF-A0AAE3ERG9-F1
#
_cell.length_a   1.000
_cell.length_b   1.000
_cell.length_c   1.000
_cell.angle_alpha   90.00
_cell.angle_beta   90.00
_cell.angle_gamma   90.00
#
_symmetry.space_group_name_H-M   'P 1'
#
loop_
_entity.id
_entity.type
_entity.pdbx_description
1 polymer ?
#
loop_
_entity_poly.entity_id
_entity_poly.type
_entity_poly.pdbx_seq_one_letter_code
_entity_poly.pdbx_strand_id
1 'polypeptide(L)'
;MSYVFVSCSMAYSLDFRQQVFKVKQKEQLTFQELSYRFGIPIKTLFRWQQHIEPKTNRIKPSTKIDMEVLREDIQNYPDCYQYERAKIFGVSQSAIFYALQRLVDFELFNVCLFDTYANSENI
;
A
#
# COMPACT_ATOMS: atom_id res chain seq x y z
N MET A 1 -3.74 23.38 -2.33
CA MET A 1 -3.56 22.74 -3.65
C MET A 1 -2.99 21.35 -3.44
N SER A 2 -3.87 20.40 -3.18
CA SER A 2 -3.51 19.05 -2.74
C SER A 2 -3.00 18.27 -3.95
N TYR A 3 -1.69 17.99 -4.01
CA TYR A 3 -1.12 17.14 -5.04
C TYR A 3 -1.62 15.71 -4.85
N VAL A 4 -2.67 15.36 -5.57
CA VAL A 4 -3.12 13.97 -5.70
C VAL A 4 -2.05 13.24 -6.52
N PHE A 5 -1.14 12.55 -5.83
CA PHE A 5 -0.22 11.61 -6.46
C PHE A 5 -1.03 10.37 -6.87
N VAL A 6 -1.47 10.39 -8.13
CA VAL A 6 -2.03 9.22 -8.81
C VAL A 6 -0.89 8.28 -9.17
N SER A 7 -1.00 7.04 -8.73
CA SER A 7 -0.26 5.85 -9.21
C SER A 7 -1.33 4.83 -9.63
N CYS A 8 -1.26 4.04 -10.69
CA CYS A 8 -0.36 3.86 -11.82
C CYS A 8 -1.12 2.98 -12.83
N SER A 9 -0.97 3.23 -14.12
CA SER A 9 -0.94 2.20 -15.17
C SER A 9 -0.26 2.86 -16.38
N MET A 10 0.86 2.32 -16.85
CA MET A 10 1.89 2.91 -17.74
C MET A 10 2.95 3.84 -17.10
N ALA A 11 3.44 3.54 -15.89
CA ALA A 11 4.70 4.13 -15.43
C ALA A 11 5.92 3.46 -16.10
N TYR A 12 6.94 4.24 -16.44
CA TYR A 12 8.20 3.73 -16.99
C TYR A 12 8.90 2.78 -16.00
N SER A 13 9.50 1.69 -16.52
CA SER A 13 10.25 0.70 -15.73
C SER A 13 11.47 1.31 -15.03
N LEU A 14 11.91 0.69 -13.94
CA LEU A 14 13.05 1.17 -13.15
C LEU A 14 14.33 1.17 -13.99
N ASP A 15 14.57 0.11 -14.76
CA ASP A 15 15.74 -0.03 -15.63
C ASP A 15 15.82 1.09 -16.66
N PHE A 16 14.68 1.45 -17.24
CA PHE A 16 14.63 2.54 -18.21
C PHE A 16 14.98 3.89 -17.57
N ARG A 17 14.47 4.17 -16.37
CA ARG A 17 14.82 5.41 -15.64
C ARG A 17 16.33 5.45 -15.36
N GLN A 18 16.91 4.36 -14.90
CA GLN A 18 18.36 4.27 -14.67
C GLN A 18 19.15 4.47 -15.96
N GLN A 19 18.71 3.86 -17.06
CA GLN A 19 19.37 3.99 -18.36
C GLN A 19 19.37 5.44 -18.85
N VAL A 20 18.26 6.15 -18.68
CA VAL A 20 18.16 7.58 -19.02
C VAL A 20 19.19 8.42 -18.27
N PHE A 21 19.38 8.18 -16.97
CA PHE A 21 20.39 8.91 -16.19
C PHE A 21 21.84 8.48 -16.50
N LYS A 22 22.07 7.21 -16.85
CA LYS A 22 23.39 6.76 -17.34
C LYS A 22 23.79 7.50 -18.63
N VAL A 23 22.86 7.64 -19.58
CA VAL A 23 23.10 8.40 -20.82
C VAL A 23 23.34 9.88 -20.51
N LYS A 24 22.55 10.47 -19.60
CA LYS A 24 22.76 11.86 -19.15
C LYS A 24 24.17 12.10 -18.62
N GLN A 25 24.67 11.20 -17.78
CA GLN A 25 26.01 11.33 -17.17
C GLN A 25 27.11 11.14 -18.21
N LYS A 26 26.97 10.16 -19.11
CA LYS A 26 27.95 9.87 -20.16
C LYS A 26 28.13 11.03 -21.13
N GLU A 27 27.03 11.65 -21.54
CA GLU A 27 27.02 12.68 -22.58
C GLU A 27 26.88 14.12 -22.02
N GLN A 28 26.82 14.28 -20.69
CA GLN A 28 26.68 15.57 -20.00
C GLN A 28 25.52 16.45 -20.50
N LEU A 29 24.42 15.82 -20.90
CA LEU A 29 23.26 16.48 -21.51
C LEU A 29 22.43 17.29 -20.50
N THR A 30 21.78 18.33 -21.01
CA THR A 30 20.74 19.07 -20.29
C THR A 30 19.42 18.28 -20.22
N PHE A 31 18.54 18.64 -19.29
CA PHE A 31 17.23 17.99 -19.18
C PHE A 31 16.31 18.25 -20.37
N GLN A 32 16.51 19.36 -21.09
CA GLN A 32 15.74 19.69 -22.30
C GLN A 32 16.11 18.79 -23.47
N GLU A 33 17.41 18.63 -23.74
CA GLU A 33 17.90 17.74 -24.79
C GLU A 33 17.54 16.29 -24.51
N LEU A 34 17.65 15.88 -23.23
CA LEU A 34 17.28 14.55 -22.80
C LEU A 34 15.77 14.32 -22.95
N SER A 35 14.95 15.33 -22.66
CA SER A 35 13.50 15.29 -22.89
C SER A 35 13.16 15.09 -24.37
N TYR A 36 13.84 15.84 -25.26
CA TYR A 36 13.67 15.70 -26.70
C TYR A 36 14.07 14.31 -27.21
N ARG A 37 15.21 13.79 -26.75
CA ARG A 37 15.74 12.49 -27.19
C ARG A 37 14.88 11.30 -26.79
N PHE A 38 14.37 11.29 -25.56
CA PHE A 38 13.57 10.18 -25.04
C PHE A 38 12.06 10.41 -25.13
N GLY A 39 11.61 11.60 -25.57
CA GLY A 39 10.19 11.96 -25.61
C GLY A 39 9.53 12.06 -24.23
N ILE A 40 10.32 12.30 -23.18
CA ILE A 40 9.84 12.31 -21.78
C ILE A 40 9.66 13.75 -21.33
N PRO A 41 8.51 14.15 -20.76
CA PRO A 41 8.33 15.49 -20.23
C PRO A 41 9.39 15.85 -19.18
N ILE A 42 9.94 17.06 -19.26
CA ILE A 42 10.98 17.55 -18.33
C ILE A 42 10.58 17.38 -16.86
N LYS A 43 9.30 17.65 -16.53
CA LYS A 43 8.74 17.44 -15.17
C LYS A 43 8.89 16.01 -14.66
N THR A 44 8.84 15.00 -15.53
CA THR A 44 9.00 13.60 -15.18
C THR A 44 10.46 13.27 -14.87
N LEU A 45 11.40 13.86 -15.63
CA LEU A 45 12.84 13.71 -15.37
C LEU A 45 13.22 14.29 -14.01
N PHE A 46 12.70 15.48 -13.66
CA PHE A 46 12.91 16.06 -12.33
C PHE A 46 12.34 15.20 -11.20
N ARG A 47 11.16 14.60 -11.39
CA ARG A 47 10.59 13.65 -10.42
C ARG A 47 11.48 12.44 -10.21
N TRP A 48 12.05 11.89 -11.29
CA TRP A 48 12.97 10.75 -11.18
C TRP A 48 14.32 11.12 -10.58
N GLN A 49 14.80 12.34 -10.81
CA GLN A 49 16.03 12.82 -10.19
C GLN A 49 15.88 12.88 -8.66
N GLN A 50 14.69 13.27 -8.17
CA GLN A 50 14.40 13.22 -6.75
C GLN A 50 14.27 11.78 -6.28
N HIS A 51 13.39 10.98 -6.90
CA HIS A 51 13.11 9.59 -6.51
C HIS A 51 13.01 8.72 -7.77
N ILE A 52 14.04 7.90 -7.99
CA ILE A 52 14.10 7.05 -9.19
C ILE A 52 13.16 5.84 -9.08
N GLU A 53 13.00 5.31 -7.87
CA GLU A 53 12.17 4.14 -7.60
C GLU A 53 10.69 4.49 -7.69
N PRO A 54 9.87 3.64 -8.35
CA PRO A 54 8.43 3.81 -8.32
C PRO A 54 7.92 3.62 -6.88
N LYS A 55 6.95 4.46 -6.48
CA LYS A 55 6.21 4.22 -5.24
C LYS A 55 5.30 3.02 -5.46
N THR A 56 5.69 1.86 -4.91
CA THR A 56 4.96 0.59 -5.10
C THR A 56 3.66 0.57 -4.32
N ASN A 57 3.66 1.05 -3.08
CA ASN A 57 2.53 0.89 -2.17
C ASN A 57 1.97 2.24 -1.71
N ARG A 58 0.65 2.40 -1.83
CA ARG A 58 -0.07 3.50 -1.18
C ARG A 58 -0.24 3.16 0.30
N ILE A 59 0.53 3.80 1.16
CA ILE A 59 0.31 3.74 2.61
C ILE A 59 -0.88 4.64 2.92
N LYS A 60 -2.08 4.06 3.04
CA LYS A 60 -3.30 4.76 3.47
C LYS A 60 -3.74 4.20 4.83
N PRO A 61 -3.93 5.04 5.86
CA PRO A 61 -4.45 4.59 7.15
C PRO A 61 -5.89 4.08 7.00
N SER A 62 -6.27 3.13 7.86
CA SER A 62 -7.64 2.68 7.98
C SER A 62 -8.53 3.86 8.39
N THR A 63 -9.66 4.07 7.71
CA THR A 63 -10.58 5.17 8.03
C THR A 63 -11.67 4.74 9.01
N LYS A 64 -11.96 3.43 9.10
CA LYS A 64 -13.12 2.90 9.83
C LYS A 64 -12.77 2.23 11.15
N ILE A 65 -11.53 1.77 11.30
CA ILE A 65 -11.09 0.99 12.46
C ILE A 65 -9.86 1.68 13.01
N ASP A 66 -9.90 2.05 14.28
CA ASP A 66 -8.71 2.47 15.01
C ASP A 66 -7.86 1.24 15.34
N MET A 67 -6.60 1.30 14.90
CA MET A 67 -5.68 0.17 14.99
C MET A 67 -5.21 -0.05 16.43
N GLU A 68 -5.16 1.00 17.25
CA GLU A 68 -4.76 0.91 18.66
C GLU A 68 -5.86 0.25 19.48
N VAL A 69 -7.11 0.67 19.29
CA VAL A 69 -8.27 0.06 19.98
C VAL A 69 -8.42 -1.41 19.59
N LEU A 70 -8.18 -1.76 18.33
CA LEU A 70 -8.22 -3.16 17.89
C LEU A 70 -7.09 -3.98 18.53
N ARG A 71 -5.91 -3.39 18.77
CA ARG A 71 -4.79 -4.08 19.44
C ARG A 71 -5.13 -4.39 20.89
N GLU A 72 -5.71 -3.43 21.61
CA GLU A 72 -6.16 -3.63 23.00
C GLU A 72 -7.24 -4.71 23.08
N ASP A 73 -8.19 -4.71 22.16
CA ASP A 73 -9.25 -5.73 22.09
C ASP A 73 -8.70 -7.16 21.91
N ILE A 74 -7.69 -7.33 21.05
CA ILE A 74 -7.03 -8.63 20.84
C ILE A 74 -6.28 -9.09 22.10
N GLN A 75 -5.66 -8.17 22.84
CA GLN A 75 -4.96 -8.49 24.09
C GLN A 75 -5.94 -8.91 25.20
N ASN A 76 -7.08 -8.21 25.30
CA ASN A 76 -8.10 -8.49 26.30
C ASN A 76 -8.90 -9.77 25.99
N TYR A 77 -9.16 -10.03 24.71
CA TYR A 77 -10.00 -11.13 24.26
C TYR A 77 -9.33 -11.90 23.10
N PRO A 78 -8.31 -12.73 23.36
CA PRO A 78 -7.57 -13.43 22.30
C PRO A 78 -8.44 -14.44 21.54
N ASP A 79 -9.39 -15.08 22.22
CA ASP A 79 -10.24 -16.14 21.68
C ASP A 79 -11.49 -15.62 20.93
N CYS A 80 -11.76 -14.31 20.94
CA CYS A 80 -12.94 -13.75 20.31
C CYS A 80 -12.92 -13.92 18.79
N TYR A 81 -14.07 -14.34 18.25
CA TYR A 81 -14.23 -14.55 16.82
C TYR A 81 -14.30 -13.24 16.04
N GLN A 82 -13.95 -13.29 14.75
CA GLN A 82 -13.92 -12.08 13.91
C GLN A 82 -15.30 -11.43 13.78
N TYR A 83 -16.37 -12.23 13.74
CA TYR A 83 -17.74 -11.73 13.61
C TYR A 83 -18.26 -11.10 14.90
N GLU A 84 -17.79 -11.55 16.07
CA GLU A 84 -18.13 -10.96 17.36
C GLU A 84 -17.48 -9.59 17.50
N ARG A 85 -16.18 -9.50 17.20
CA ARG A 85 -15.47 -8.21 17.14
C ARG A 85 -16.13 -7.26 16.15
N ALA A 86 -16.49 -7.76 14.96
CA ALA A 86 -17.18 -6.95 13.96
C ALA A 86 -18.49 -6.32 14.47
N LYS A 87 -19.27 -7.04 15.30
CA LYS A 87 -20.48 -6.50 15.95
C LYS A 87 -20.14 -5.40 16.96
N ILE A 88 -19.09 -5.58 17.77
CA ILE A 88 -18.64 -4.59 18.77
C ILE A 88 -18.19 -3.29 18.07
N PHE A 89 -17.38 -3.42 17.03
CA PHE A 89 -16.84 -2.29 16.27
C PHE A 89 -17.83 -1.70 15.24
N GLY A 90 -18.99 -2.33 15.01
CA GLY A 90 -19.97 -1.89 14.02
C GLY A 90 -19.47 -1.93 12.57
N VAL A 91 -18.56 -2.85 12.25
CA VAL A 91 -17.93 -2.99 10.93
C VAL A 91 -18.24 -4.36 10.31
N SER A 92 -17.89 -4.56 9.03
CA SER A 92 -18.00 -5.89 8.41
C SER A 92 -16.90 -6.82 8.94
N GLN A 93 -17.18 -8.13 8.98
CA GLN A 93 -16.18 -9.16 9.30
C GLN A 93 -14.92 -9.02 8.43
N SER A 94 -15.11 -8.77 7.13
CA SER A 94 -14.00 -8.55 6.19
C SER A 94 -13.12 -7.35 6.54
N ALA A 95 -13.70 -6.29 7.12
CA ALA A 95 -12.93 -5.12 7.55
C ALA A 95 -12.03 -5.46 8.74
N ILE A 96 -12.53 -6.25 9.70
CA ILE A 96 -11.72 -6.80 10.81
C ILE A 96 -10.62 -7.70 10.27
N PHE A 97 -10.93 -8.63 9.35
CA PHE A 97 -9.93 -9.50 8.74
C PHE A 97 -8.75 -8.71 8.13
N TYR A 98 -9.04 -7.69 7.30
CA TYR A 98 -7.98 -6.87 6.72
C TYR A 98 -7.31 -5.93 7.74
N ALA A 99 -7.97 -5.57 8.85
CA ALA A 99 -7.35 -4.81 9.92
C ALA A 99 -6.36 -5.68 10.70
N LEU A 100 -6.74 -6.93 11.01
CA LEU A 100 -5.86 -7.92 11.60
C LEU A 100 -4.65 -8.17 10.69
N GLN A 101 -4.84 -8.40 9.39
CA GLN A 101 -3.74 -8.58 8.43
C GLN A 101 -2.75 -7.40 8.40
N ARG A 102 -3.19 -6.19 8.74
CA ARG A 102 -2.32 -5.00 8.84
C ARG A 102 -1.56 -4.89 10.17
N LEU A 103 -2.11 -5.46 11.25
CA LEU A 103 -1.50 -5.45 12.59
C LEU A 103 -0.43 -6.54 12.77
N VAL A 104 -0.50 -7.62 12.00
CA VAL A 104 0.30 -8.83 12.25
C VAL A 104 1.78 -8.61 11.94
N ASP A 105 2.57 -8.47 13.00
CA ASP A 105 3.79 -9.25 13.21
C ASP A 105 3.40 -10.72 13.53
N PHE A 106 4.15 -11.67 12.99
CA PHE A 106 3.83 -13.09 12.71
C PHE A 106 3.17 -13.96 13.81
N GLU A 107 3.06 -13.54 15.07
CA GLU A 107 2.66 -14.42 16.20
C GLU A 107 1.15 -14.54 16.47
N LEU A 108 0.31 -13.59 16.06
CA LEU A 108 -1.13 -13.59 16.41
C LEU A 108 -2.05 -14.21 15.34
N PHE A 109 -1.48 -14.68 14.22
CA PHE A 109 -2.27 -15.16 13.07
C PHE A 109 -2.90 -16.56 13.30
N ASN A 110 -2.33 -17.37 14.20
CA ASN A 110 -2.74 -18.78 14.38
C ASN A 110 -3.99 -18.98 15.25
N VAL A 111 -4.44 -17.99 16.03
CA VAL A 111 -5.62 -18.16 16.92
C VAL A 111 -6.94 -17.87 16.19
N CYS A 112 -6.93 -16.95 15.21
CA CYS A 112 -8.16 -16.42 14.58
C CYS A 112 -8.52 -17.02 13.20
N LEU A 113 -7.85 -18.09 12.74
CA LEU A 113 -7.96 -18.58 11.34
C LEU A 113 -8.94 -19.74 11.11
N PHE A 114 -9.76 -20.13 12.09
CA PHE A 114 -10.75 -21.19 11.91
C PHE A 114 -12.13 -20.74 11.39
N ASP A 115 -12.30 -19.46 11.03
CA ASP A 115 -13.64 -18.86 10.86
C ASP A 115 -14.27 -18.96 9.45
N THR A 116 -13.66 -19.66 8.49
CA THR A 116 -14.28 -19.82 7.16
C THR A 116 -15.34 -20.92 7.08
N TYR A 117 -15.58 -21.70 8.15
CA TYR A 117 -16.50 -22.86 8.11
C TYR A 117 -17.85 -22.68 8.80
N ALA A 118 -18.13 -21.58 9.50
CA ALA A 118 -19.35 -21.45 10.32
C ALA A 118 -20.53 -20.67 9.68
N ASN A 119 -20.36 -20.11 8.47
CA ASN A 119 -21.39 -19.26 7.84
C ASN A 119 -22.13 -19.90 6.64
N SER A 120 -22.01 -21.22 6.41
CA SER A 120 -22.79 -21.92 5.38
C SER A 120 -24.11 -22.53 5.88
N GLU A 121 -24.47 -22.38 7.17
CA GLU A 121 -25.66 -23.04 7.76
C GLU A 121 -26.81 -22.12 8.15
N ASN A 122 -26.81 -20.85 7.72
CA ASN A 122 -27.98 -19.97 7.90
C ASN A 122 -28.38 -19.32 6.57
N ILE A 123 -28.99 -20.13 5.69
CA ILE A 123 -29.95 -19.70 4.64
C ILE A 123 -31.16 -20.62 4.75
#